data_AF-A0A7C6YZY4-F1
#
_entry.id   AF-A0A7C6YZY4-F1
#
_cell.length_a   1.000
_cell.length_b   1.000
_cell.length_c   1.000
_cell.angle_alpha   90.00
_cell.angle_beta   90.00
_cell.angle_gamma   90.00
#
_symmetry.space_group_name_H-M   'P 1'
#
loop_
_entity.id
_entity.type
_entity.pdbx_description
1 polymer ?
#
loop_
_entity_poly.entity_id
_entity_poly.type
_entity_poly.pdbx_seq_one_letter_code
_entity_poly.pdbx_strand_id
1 'polypeptide(L)'
;MLILDWELDDNNINLAMEIIGKYSNSKKLQYVIIYTHCPDIDKIAAIIKEYFKEIDKELDIINDAKILYKKKHTFITVMEKKSISIKDAILGFSETLIDKYGSLFVGFYDVVNQAQEKTGETLTDFMYPFEVLLSIQIKSDDNSDVFFNKKLTEIINSQIMAKIEVNEDIGKCIKEKTLDCAKNIKKINDQRTSEITKLISFSDYKNRFKDMCDKLKDKDIWESAIIHMINNSNKFFFLNTDKENKDLGNFLKDEGISLSDKQKNDLGMLLLLLAFENIADEKSICKMIELVKLIKYSDDFDSIIESTAQNIDKLDFDTLILNKYCCGDILINKEARDKFLLCINPACDLFRPEKSGYCLKYLQGENAEPKRLNNKLKISEHCSIIPVDEKPTIVIWNFNNEQIFNLKDTDNLNELKKYKRLYKMKEDYIKQIISEYTSFYMRMGVDELFIKDRNNSIGKGFLSILK
;
A
#
# COMPACT_ATOMS: atom_id res chain seq x y z
N MET A 1 -16.81 -4.91 1.71
CA MET A 1 -17.68 -5.15 2.88
C MET A 1 -18.75 -6.15 2.46
N LEU A 2 -19.06 -7.12 3.30
CA LEU A 2 -20.14 -8.08 3.11
C LEU A 2 -21.09 -7.98 4.31
N ILE A 3 -22.39 -7.93 4.07
CA ILE A 3 -23.41 -7.94 5.12
C ILE A 3 -24.23 -9.20 4.92
N LEU A 4 -24.32 -10.04 5.96
CA LEU A 4 -25.00 -11.34 5.92
C LEU A 4 -26.09 -11.40 6.99
N ASP A 5 -27.24 -11.90 6.57
CA ASP A 5 -28.26 -12.36 7.51
C ASP A 5 -27.82 -13.68 8.12
N TRP A 6 -27.83 -13.78 9.45
CA TRP A 6 -27.59 -15.05 10.14
C TRP A 6 -28.68 -16.07 9.79
N GLU A 7 -29.91 -15.60 9.53
CA GLU A 7 -31.06 -16.44 9.20
C GLU A 7 -31.23 -16.65 7.68
N LEU A 8 -30.13 -16.63 6.90
CA LEU A 8 -30.16 -16.87 5.44
C LEU A 8 -30.77 -18.23 5.04
N ASP A 9 -30.78 -19.21 5.95
CA ASP A 9 -31.42 -20.50 5.75
C ASP A 9 -32.03 -20.96 7.08
N ASP A 10 -33.36 -21.01 7.16
CA ASP A 10 -34.13 -21.35 8.38
C ASP A 10 -33.75 -22.72 8.97
N ASN A 11 -33.07 -23.58 8.18
CA ASN A 11 -32.68 -24.93 8.59
C ASN A 11 -31.16 -25.21 8.53
N ASN A 12 -30.32 -24.25 8.10
CA ASN A 12 -28.92 -24.55 7.78
C ASN A 12 -27.96 -23.37 8.07
N ILE A 13 -27.49 -23.31 9.33
CA ILE A 13 -26.40 -22.43 9.81
C ILE A 13 -25.14 -22.50 8.90
N ASN A 14 -24.99 -23.61 8.16
CA ASN A 14 -23.86 -23.88 7.27
C ASN A 14 -23.70 -22.89 6.11
N LEU A 15 -24.78 -22.30 5.56
CA LEU A 15 -24.67 -21.48 4.36
C LEU A 15 -23.96 -20.15 4.62
N ALA A 16 -24.32 -19.45 5.71
CA ALA A 16 -23.64 -18.23 6.12
C ALA A 16 -22.14 -18.49 6.38
N MET A 17 -21.82 -19.62 7.02
CA MET A 17 -20.44 -20.01 7.30
C MET A 17 -19.65 -20.36 6.04
N GLU A 18 -20.27 -21.04 5.07
CA GLU A 18 -19.66 -21.36 3.78
C GLU A 18 -19.36 -20.09 2.98
N ILE A 19 -20.29 -19.12 2.97
CA ILE A 19 -20.09 -17.82 2.33
C ILE A 19 -18.92 -17.08 2.97
N ILE A 20 -18.86 -17.03 4.30
CA ILE A 20 -17.73 -16.42 5.01
C ILE A 20 -16.42 -17.15 4.69
N GLY A 21 -16.44 -18.48 4.62
CA GLY A 21 -15.28 -19.28 4.25
C GLY A 21 -14.75 -18.94 2.86
N LYS A 22 -15.64 -18.90 1.86
CA LYS A 22 -15.31 -18.50 0.47
C LYS A 22 -14.81 -17.07 0.41
N TYR A 23 -15.47 -16.15 1.09
CA TYR A 23 -15.07 -14.74 1.14
C TYR A 23 -13.66 -14.61 1.74
N SER A 24 -13.41 -15.29 2.87
CA SER A 24 -12.15 -15.25 3.62
C SER A 24 -10.95 -15.87 2.92
N ASN A 25 -11.17 -16.66 1.86
CA ASN A 25 -10.09 -17.17 1.02
C ASN A 25 -9.54 -16.11 0.07
N SER A 26 -10.22 -14.97 -0.08
CA SER A 26 -9.63 -13.84 -0.80
C SER A 26 -8.45 -13.28 0.01
N LYS A 27 -7.30 -13.06 -0.63
CA LYS A 27 -6.10 -12.47 0.01
C LYS A 27 -6.22 -10.95 0.25
N LYS A 28 -7.45 -10.41 0.26
CA LYS A 28 -7.75 -8.99 0.48
C LYS A 28 -8.26 -8.78 1.90
N LEU A 29 -8.00 -7.60 2.47
CA LEU A 29 -8.62 -7.18 3.73
C LEU A 29 -10.14 -7.10 3.53
N GLN A 30 -10.90 -7.80 4.36
CA GLN A 30 -12.34 -7.91 4.24
C GLN A 30 -13.03 -7.68 5.58
N TYR A 31 -14.25 -7.15 5.50
CA TYR A 31 -15.10 -6.94 6.66
C TYR A 31 -16.48 -7.56 6.39
N VAL A 32 -16.91 -8.43 7.29
CA VAL A 32 -18.19 -9.14 7.29
C VAL A 32 -19.00 -8.69 8.50
N ILE A 33 -20.21 -8.22 8.26
CA ILE A 33 -21.20 -7.94 9.30
C ILE A 33 -22.25 -9.03 9.23
N ILE A 34 -22.37 -9.82 10.29
CA ILE A 34 -23.44 -10.79 10.48
C ILE A 34 -24.50 -10.11 11.32
N TYR A 35 -25.72 -10.05 10.84
CA TYR A 35 -26.83 -9.54 11.63
C TYR A 35 -27.84 -10.65 11.95
N THR A 36 -28.48 -10.59 13.11
CA THR A 36 -29.40 -11.64 13.58
C THR A 36 -30.61 -11.07 14.31
N HIS A 37 -31.74 -11.77 14.27
CA HIS A 37 -32.87 -11.52 15.18
C HIS A 37 -32.67 -12.11 16.58
N CYS A 38 -31.67 -12.99 16.75
CA CYS A 38 -31.38 -13.64 18.02
C CYS A 38 -30.76 -12.62 19.00
N PRO A 39 -31.32 -12.47 20.21
CA PRO A 39 -30.73 -11.61 21.25
C PRO A 39 -29.47 -12.20 21.88
N ASP A 40 -29.20 -13.50 21.64
CA ASP A 40 -28.04 -14.20 22.16
C ASP A 40 -26.90 -14.17 21.13
N ILE A 41 -26.29 -12.98 21.00
CA ILE A 41 -25.18 -12.72 20.07
C ILE A 41 -23.98 -13.60 20.44
N ASP A 42 -23.73 -13.82 21.74
CA ASP A 42 -22.62 -14.61 22.26
C ASP A 42 -22.70 -16.07 21.80
N LYS A 43 -23.91 -16.64 21.73
CA LYS A 43 -24.11 -17.99 21.21
C LYS A 43 -23.79 -18.09 19.72
N ILE A 44 -24.20 -17.12 18.92
CA ILE A 44 -23.88 -17.07 17.48
C ILE A 44 -22.37 -16.94 17.28
N ALA A 45 -21.76 -16.09 18.08
CA ALA A 45 -20.34 -15.86 18.12
C ALA A 45 -19.55 -17.14 18.48
N ALA A 46 -20.05 -17.92 19.45
CA ALA A 46 -19.51 -19.22 19.82
C ALA A 46 -19.62 -20.25 18.68
N ILE A 47 -20.73 -20.28 17.96
CA ILE A 47 -20.93 -21.18 16.80
C ILE A 47 -19.96 -20.84 15.67
N ILE A 48 -19.79 -19.56 15.34
CA ILE A 48 -18.81 -19.09 14.35
C ILE A 48 -17.41 -19.52 14.75
N LYS A 49 -17.08 -19.35 16.03
CA LYS A 49 -15.78 -19.72 16.60
C LYS A 49 -15.53 -21.22 16.51
N GLU A 50 -16.51 -22.04 16.85
CA GLU A 50 -16.42 -23.50 16.79
C GLU A 50 -16.25 -23.99 15.35
N TYR A 51 -17.10 -23.52 14.44
CA TYR A 51 -17.04 -23.87 13.02
C TYR A 51 -15.66 -23.61 12.41
N PHE A 52 -15.09 -22.43 12.67
CA PHE A 52 -13.76 -22.12 12.15
C PHE A 52 -12.63 -22.79 12.91
N LYS A 53 -12.77 -23.06 14.21
CA LYS A 53 -11.75 -23.78 14.99
C LYS A 53 -11.59 -25.24 14.52
N GLU A 54 -12.66 -25.87 14.05
CA GLU A 54 -12.63 -27.22 13.47
C GLU A 54 -11.98 -27.24 12.07
N ILE A 55 -12.13 -26.17 11.29
CA ILE A 55 -11.73 -26.12 9.87
C ILE A 55 -10.35 -25.47 9.66
N ASP A 56 -10.01 -24.44 10.43
CA ASP A 56 -8.81 -23.61 10.24
C ASP A 56 -8.36 -23.11 11.63
N LYS A 57 -7.23 -23.60 12.16
CA LYS A 57 -6.71 -23.24 13.50
C LYS A 57 -6.30 -21.76 13.69
N GLU A 58 -6.68 -20.87 12.78
CA GLU A 58 -6.23 -19.47 12.66
C GLU A 58 -7.33 -18.44 12.99
N LEU A 59 -8.22 -18.73 13.95
CA LEU A 59 -9.20 -17.75 14.42
C LEU A 59 -8.66 -16.98 15.63
N ASP A 60 -8.41 -15.68 15.46
CA ASP A 60 -8.03 -14.78 16.55
C ASP A 60 -9.24 -13.99 17.04
N ILE A 61 -9.42 -13.94 18.36
CA ILE A 61 -10.35 -13.01 19.01
C ILE A 61 -9.63 -11.67 19.14
N ILE A 62 -10.22 -10.63 18.57
CA ILE A 62 -9.61 -9.30 18.62
C ILE A 62 -10.25 -8.44 19.71
N ASN A 63 -11.57 -8.55 19.88
CA ASN A 63 -12.30 -7.82 20.90
C ASN A 63 -13.55 -8.60 21.29
N ASP A 64 -13.51 -9.24 22.46
CA ASP A 64 -14.65 -9.99 23.01
C ASP A 64 -15.85 -9.06 23.30
N ALA A 65 -15.60 -7.83 23.75
CA ALA A 65 -16.66 -6.87 24.09
C ALA A 65 -17.41 -6.32 22.86
N LYS A 66 -16.79 -6.37 21.67
CA LYS A 66 -17.41 -5.94 20.40
C LYS A 66 -17.68 -7.11 19.44
N ILE A 67 -17.54 -8.35 19.91
CA ILE A 67 -17.80 -9.59 19.17
C ILE A 67 -17.13 -9.55 17.78
N LEU A 68 -15.82 -9.26 17.77
CA LEU A 68 -15.02 -9.12 16.56
C LEU A 68 -14.01 -10.27 16.44
N TYR A 69 -14.19 -11.08 15.40
CA TYR A 69 -13.32 -12.21 15.08
C TYR A 69 -12.46 -11.93 13.85
N LYS A 70 -11.28 -12.53 13.80
CA LYS A 70 -10.43 -12.54 12.62
C LYS A 70 -10.23 -13.96 12.11
N LYS A 71 -10.56 -14.17 10.84
CA LYS A 71 -10.12 -15.34 10.07
C LYS A 71 -9.21 -14.87 8.95
N LYS A 72 -7.92 -15.21 8.97
CA LYS A 72 -6.92 -14.77 7.98
C LYS A 72 -6.92 -13.24 7.80
N HIS A 73 -7.53 -12.74 6.73
CA HIS A 73 -7.58 -11.33 6.33
C HIS A 73 -9.00 -10.74 6.47
N THR A 74 -9.92 -11.49 7.07
CA THR A 74 -11.34 -11.15 7.18
C THR A 74 -11.72 -10.91 8.63
N PHE A 75 -12.36 -9.78 8.86
CA PHE A 75 -12.90 -9.36 10.16
C PHE A 75 -14.41 -9.62 10.15
N ILE A 76 -14.92 -10.21 11.23
CA ILE A 76 -16.32 -10.62 11.34
C ILE A 76 -16.90 -9.99 12.61
N THR A 77 -17.97 -9.21 12.46
CA THR A 77 -18.75 -8.66 13.58
C THR A 77 -20.15 -9.26 13.57
N VAL A 78 -20.71 -9.54 14.74
CA VAL A 78 -22.11 -9.99 14.89
C VAL A 78 -22.94 -8.87 15.55
N MET A 79 -24.12 -8.58 15.01
CA MET A 79 -25.01 -7.50 15.47
C MET A 79 -26.48 -7.92 15.49
N GLU A 80 -27.30 -7.30 16.33
CA GLU A 80 -28.76 -7.49 16.26
C GLU A 80 -29.40 -6.67 15.14
N LYS A 81 -30.41 -7.23 14.46
CA LYS A 81 -31.15 -6.55 13.38
C LYS A 81 -31.84 -5.26 13.82
N LYS A 82 -32.26 -5.18 15.08
CA LYS A 82 -32.96 -4.01 15.62
C LYS A 82 -32.03 -2.87 16.04
N SER A 83 -30.72 -3.12 16.14
CA SER A 83 -29.71 -2.16 16.58
C SER A 83 -28.58 -1.99 15.57
N ILE A 84 -28.82 -2.28 14.28
CA ILE A 84 -27.79 -2.12 13.24
C ILE A 84 -27.48 -0.63 13.09
N SER A 85 -26.39 -0.21 13.72
CA SER A 85 -25.69 1.01 13.39
C SER A 85 -24.48 0.64 12.55
N ILE A 86 -24.63 0.73 11.22
CA ILE A 86 -23.51 0.53 10.28
C ILE A 86 -22.35 1.46 10.66
N LYS A 87 -22.68 2.66 11.13
CA LYS A 87 -21.72 3.63 11.64
C LYS A 87 -20.90 3.07 12.80
N ASP A 88 -21.54 2.47 13.80
CA ASP A 88 -20.84 1.90 14.96
C ASP A 88 -20.02 0.66 14.60
N ALA A 89 -20.48 -0.14 13.62
CA ALA A 89 -19.73 -1.27 13.08
C ALA A 89 -18.45 -0.80 12.37
N ILE A 90 -18.55 0.23 11.52
CA ILE A 90 -17.41 0.84 10.83
C ILE A 90 -16.44 1.46 11.85
N LEU A 91 -16.94 2.14 12.89
CA LEU A 91 -16.11 2.70 13.96
C LEU A 91 -15.37 1.59 14.72
N GLY A 92 -16.05 0.52 15.12
CA GLY A 92 -15.43 -0.63 15.79
C GLY A 92 -14.38 -1.35 14.95
N PHE A 93 -14.63 -1.49 13.64
CA PHE A 93 -13.64 -2.01 12.69
C PHE A 93 -12.43 -1.09 12.56
N SER A 94 -12.67 0.23 12.45
CA SER A 94 -11.62 1.24 12.31
C SER A 94 -10.73 1.30 13.55
N GLU A 95 -11.31 1.32 14.76
CA GLU A 95 -10.58 1.23 16.03
C GLU A 95 -9.69 -0.01 16.08
N THR A 96 -10.20 -1.14 15.61
CA THR A 96 -9.43 -2.38 15.60
C THR A 96 -8.26 -2.34 14.64
N LEU A 97 -8.46 -1.76 13.45
CA LEU A 97 -7.36 -1.56 12.51
C LEU A 97 -6.31 -0.61 13.08
N ILE A 98 -6.73 0.44 13.78
CA ILE A 98 -5.83 1.40 14.45
C ILE A 98 -5.03 0.70 15.55
N ASP A 99 -5.67 -0.14 16.36
CA ASP A 99 -5.00 -0.89 17.43
C ASP A 99 -3.99 -1.90 16.88
N LYS A 100 -4.31 -2.53 15.75
CA LYS A 100 -3.48 -3.60 15.17
C LYS A 100 -2.35 -3.08 14.29
N TYR A 101 -2.61 -2.04 13.50
CA TYR A 101 -1.69 -1.56 12.45
C TYR A 101 -1.26 -0.11 12.64
N GLY A 102 -1.82 0.60 13.62
CA GLY A 102 -1.51 2.00 13.91
C GLY A 102 -2.42 2.99 13.20
N SER A 103 -2.58 4.16 13.81
CA SER A 103 -3.39 5.27 13.30
C SER A 103 -2.90 5.82 11.95
N LEU A 104 -1.58 5.97 11.81
CA LEU A 104 -0.95 6.48 10.59
C LEU A 104 -1.20 5.54 9.40
N PHE A 105 -1.11 4.22 9.62
CA PHE A 105 -1.42 3.21 8.61
C PHE A 105 -2.85 3.36 8.10
N VAL A 106 -3.82 3.43 9.01
CA VAL A 106 -5.24 3.49 8.64
C VAL A 106 -5.54 4.80 7.91
N GLY A 107 -5.00 5.92 8.39
CA GLY A 107 -5.13 7.22 7.72
C GLY A 107 -4.55 7.23 6.31
N PHE A 108 -3.33 6.70 6.12
CA PHE A 108 -2.73 6.60 4.78
C PHE A 108 -3.50 5.66 3.86
N TYR A 109 -3.94 4.51 4.38
CA TYR A 109 -4.70 3.54 3.59
C TYR A 109 -6.00 4.16 3.08
N ASP A 110 -6.70 4.92 3.92
CA ASP A 110 -7.91 5.65 3.55
C ASP A 110 -7.63 6.72 2.48
N VAL A 111 -6.62 7.57 2.69
CA VAL A 111 -6.18 8.58 1.70
C VAL A 111 -5.84 7.96 0.35
N VAL A 112 -5.12 6.83 0.33
CA VAL A 112 -4.75 6.14 -0.91
C VAL A 112 -5.97 5.59 -1.64
N ASN A 113 -6.93 4.99 -0.93
CA ASN A 113 -8.14 4.48 -1.55
C ASN A 113 -9.02 5.61 -2.09
N GLN A 114 -9.21 6.68 -1.32
CA GLN A 114 -9.92 7.87 -1.79
C GLN A 114 -9.23 8.49 -3.00
N ALA A 115 -7.90 8.55 -3.02
CA ALA A 115 -7.16 9.03 -4.18
C ALA A 115 -7.44 8.18 -5.42
N GLN A 116 -7.48 6.85 -5.28
CA GLN A 116 -7.81 5.96 -6.39
C GLN A 116 -9.24 6.18 -6.91
N GLU A 117 -10.22 6.34 -6.02
CA GLU A 117 -11.61 6.63 -6.39
C GLU A 117 -11.75 8.01 -7.07
N LYS A 118 -11.16 9.04 -6.46
CA LYS A 118 -11.22 10.44 -6.95
C LYS A 118 -10.41 10.68 -8.20
N THR A 119 -9.42 9.84 -8.51
CA THR A 119 -8.69 9.91 -9.79
C THR A 119 -9.64 9.70 -10.97
N GLY A 120 -10.56 8.73 -10.89
CA GLY A 120 -11.53 8.48 -11.97
C GLY A 120 -12.50 9.64 -12.19
N GLU A 121 -13.03 10.20 -11.10
CA GLU A 121 -13.90 11.40 -11.15
C GLU A 121 -13.15 12.60 -11.72
N THR A 122 -11.94 12.88 -11.22
CA THR A 122 -11.15 14.04 -11.66
C THR A 122 -10.70 13.93 -13.11
N LEU A 123 -10.36 12.73 -13.59
CA LEU A 123 -10.06 12.52 -15.01
C LEU A 123 -11.28 12.77 -15.90
N THR A 124 -12.48 12.44 -15.41
CA THR A 124 -13.74 12.75 -16.11
C THR A 124 -13.97 14.25 -16.16
N ASP A 125 -13.75 14.95 -15.04
CA ASP A 125 -13.81 16.41 -14.98
C ASP A 125 -12.76 17.05 -15.92
N PHE A 126 -11.59 16.43 -16.07
CA PHE A 126 -10.53 16.93 -16.95
C PHE A 126 -10.84 16.76 -18.46
N MET A 127 -11.85 15.96 -18.80
CA MET A 127 -12.35 15.83 -20.18
C MET A 127 -13.35 16.93 -20.55
N TYR A 128 -13.69 17.85 -19.65
CA TYR A 128 -14.52 19.00 -20.00
C TYR A 128 -13.80 19.96 -20.97
N PRO A 129 -14.56 20.65 -21.85
CA PRO A 129 -13.99 21.46 -22.93
C PRO A 129 -13.02 22.57 -22.48
N PHE A 130 -13.21 23.13 -21.29
CA PHE A 130 -12.38 24.23 -20.78
C PHE A 130 -10.99 23.73 -20.34
N GLU A 131 -10.92 22.58 -19.70
CA GLU A 131 -9.72 21.91 -19.21
C GLU A 131 -8.90 21.39 -20.39
N VAL A 132 -9.58 20.91 -21.43
CA VAL A 132 -8.98 20.56 -22.73
C VAL A 132 -8.36 21.81 -23.38
N LEU A 133 -9.07 22.94 -23.39
CA LEU A 133 -8.56 24.21 -23.93
C LEU A 133 -7.35 24.73 -23.13
N LEU A 134 -7.40 24.64 -21.80
CA LEU A 134 -6.30 25.03 -20.91
C LEU A 134 -5.06 24.15 -21.14
N SER A 135 -5.27 22.86 -21.36
CA SER A 135 -4.21 21.92 -21.72
C SER A 135 -3.57 22.28 -23.07
N ILE A 136 -4.39 22.61 -24.08
CA ILE A 136 -3.90 23.06 -25.38
C ILE A 136 -3.10 24.36 -25.25
N GLN A 137 -3.55 25.29 -24.40
CA GLN A 137 -2.84 26.55 -24.13
C GLN A 137 -1.48 26.33 -23.44
N ILE A 138 -1.42 25.46 -22.42
CA ILE A 138 -0.16 25.13 -21.75
C ILE A 138 0.81 24.46 -22.73
N LYS A 139 0.30 23.63 -23.66
CA LYS A 139 1.11 23.01 -24.71
C LYS A 139 1.57 24.01 -25.77
N SER A 140 0.78 25.04 -26.07
CA SER A 140 1.17 26.07 -27.05
C SER A 140 2.17 27.09 -26.48
N ASP A 141 2.16 27.31 -25.16
CA ASP A 141 3.05 28.28 -24.51
C ASP A 141 4.48 27.76 -24.31
N ASP A 142 4.68 26.44 -24.24
CA ASP A 142 6.03 25.85 -24.12
C ASP A 142 6.12 24.51 -24.88
N ASN A 143 6.98 24.46 -25.90
CA ASN A 143 7.16 23.31 -26.79
C ASN A 143 7.79 22.08 -26.13
N SER A 144 8.17 22.15 -24.85
CA SER A 144 8.73 21.00 -24.15
C SER A 144 7.62 20.11 -23.58
N ASP A 145 7.43 18.93 -24.17
CA ASP A 145 6.51 17.90 -23.67
C ASP A 145 6.75 17.56 -22.19
N VAL A 146 7.99 17.75 -21.70
CA VAL A 146 8.35 17.57 -20.29
C VAL A 146 7.70 18.61 -19.38
N PHE A 147 7.65 19.88 -19.78
CA PHE A 147 6.99 20.94 -19.00
C PHE A 147 5.48 20.77 -19.02
N PHE A 148 4.91 20.50 -20.20
CA PHE A 148 3.48 20.23 -20.35
C PHE A 148 3.03 19.05 -19.47
N ASN A 149 3.71 17.90 -19.58
CA ASN A 149 3.39 16.72 -18.77
C ASN A 149 3.53 17.02 -17.27
N LYS A 150 4.55 17.78 -16.86
CA LYS A 150 4.73 18.16 -15.46
C LYS A 150 3.60 19.06 -14.96
N LYS A 151 3.24 20.10 -15.73
CA LYS A 151 2.18 21.05 -15.36
C LYS A 151 0.81 20.39 -15.32
N LEU A 152 0.50 19.56 -16.31
CA LEU A 152 -0.72 18.77 -16.36
C LEU A 152 -0.82 17.85 -15.14
N THR A 153 0.26 17.14 -14.81
CA THR A 153 0.35 16.30 -13.61
C THR A 153 0.14 17.12 -12.34
N GLU A 154 0.74 18.30 -12.23
CA GLU A 154 0.56 19.21 -11.08
C GLU A 154 -0.90 19.64 -10.91
N ILE A 155 -1.60 19.99 -11.99
CA ILE A 155 -3.00 20.43 -11.94
C ILE A 155 -3.91 19.26 -11.54
N ILE A 156 -3.77 18.11 -12.20
CA ILE A 156 -4.57 16.91 -11.89
C ILE A 156 -4.34 16.47 -10.44
N ASN A 157 -3.08 16.39 -10.01
CA ASN A 157 -2.76 16.03 -8.63
C ASN A 157 -3.31 17.06 -7.64
N SER A 158 -3.24 18.36 -7.95
CA SER A 158 -3.81 19.40 -7.09
C SER A 158 -5.33 19.24 -6.93
N GLN A 159 -6.04 18.92 -8.00
CA GLN A 159 -7.49 18.71 -7.97
C GLN A 159 -7.87 17.43 -7.22
N ILE A 160 -7.11 16.36 -7.41
CA ILE A 160 -7.26 15.11 -6.66
C ILE A 160 -7.04 15.36 -5.17
N MET A 161 -5.89 15.97 -4.80
CA MET A 161 -5.51 16.22 -3.41
C MET A 161 -6.43 17.21 -2.70
N ALA A 162 -7.00 18.20 -3.41
CA ALA A 162 -7.97 19.13 -2.83
C ALA A 162 -9.30 18.46 -2.41
N LYS A 163 -9.58 17.23 -2.91
CA LYS A 163 -10.80 16.48 -2.63
C LYS A 163 -10.55 15.27 -1.71
N ILE A 164 -9.31 15.00 -1.30
CA ILE A 164 -8.97 13.87 -0.43
C ILE A 164 -8.78 14.37 1.00
N GLU A 165 -9.66 13.92 1.90
CA GLU A 165 -9.50 14.09 3.33
C GLU A 165 -9.73 12.73 4.00
N VAL A 166 -9.02 12.40 5.08
CA VAL A 166 -9.34 11.16 5.81
C VAL A 166 -10.79 11.23 6.26
N ASN A 167 -11.52 10.15 6.05
CA ASN A 167 -12.92 10.00 6.41
C ASN A 167 -13.15 10.46 7.86
N GLU A 168 -14.16 11.29 8.09
CA GLU A 168 -14.40 11.95 9.37
C GLU A 168 -14.49 10.96 10.55
N ASP A 169 -15.11 9.79 10.34
CA ASP A 169 -15.26 8.76 11.36
C ASP A 169 -13.92 8.07 11.66
N ILE A 170 -13.11 7.77 10.64
CA ILE A 170 -11.75 7.23 10.81
C ILE A 170 -10.85 8.26 11.51
N GLY A 171 -10.96 9.52 11.07
CA GLY A 171 -10.24 10.65 11.62
C GLY A 171 -10.54 10.85 13.10
N LYS A 172 -11.82 10.72 13.49
CA LYS A 172 -12.24 10.74 14.89
C LYS A 172 -11.62 9.60 15.69
N CYS A 173 -11.64 8.36 15.21
CA CYS A 173 -11.03 7.22 15.90
C CYS A 173 -9.51 7.38 16.08
N ILE A 174 -8.81 7.79 15.02
CA ILE A 174 -7.36 8.08 15.07
C ILE A 174 -7.08 9.09 16.17
N LYS A 175 -7.88 10.14 16.21
CA LYS A 175 -7.70 11.25 17.11
C LYS A 175 -7.98 10.86 18.57
N GLU A 176 -9.09 10.20 18.86
CA GLU A 176 -9.42 9.72 20.21
C GLU A 176 -8.31 8.81 20.75
N LYS A 177 -7.84 7.86 19.93
CA LYS A 177 -6.69 7.00 20.28
C LYS A 177 -5.40 7.78 20.50
N THR A 178 -5.09 8.75 19.64
CA THR A 178 -3.90 9.60 19.77
C THR A 178 -3.92 10.35 21.11
N LEU A 179 -5.06 10.90 21.48
CA LEU A 179 -5.24 11.64 22.72
C LEU A 179 -5.15 10.74 23.94
N ASP A 180 -5.75 9.56 23.91
CA ASP A 180 -5.66 8.59 25.01
C ASP A 180 -4.24 8.08 25.22
N CYS A 181 -3.51 7.83 24.14
CA CYS A 181 -2.09 7.51 24.21
C CYS A 181 -1.26 8.68 24.76
N ALA A 182 -1.52 9.90 24.31
CA ALA A 182 -0.80 11.09 24.77
C ALA A 182 -1.03 11.38 26.26
N LYS A 183 -2.23 11.12 26.81
CA LYS A 183 -2.52 11.18 28.26
C LYS A 183 -1.62 10.25 29.06
N ASN A 184 -1.25 9.09 28.51
CA ASN A 184 -0.39 8.11 29.19
C ASN A 184 1.09 8.56 29.23
N ILE A 185 1.47 9.56 28.43
CA ILE A 185 2.81 10.14 28.44
C ILE A 185 2.89 11.19 29.54
N LYS A 186 3.41 10.79 30.71
CA LYS A 186 3.54 11.69 31.87
C LYS A 186 4.61 12.78 31.70
N LYS A 187 5.60 12.56 30.83
CA LYS A 187 6.68 13.54 30.53
C LYS A 187 7.41 13.15 29.25
N ILE A 188 7.74 14.15 28.41
CA ILE A 188 8.70 13.98 27.32
C ILE A 188 10.11 13.89 27.94
N ASN A 189 10.78 12.75 27.79
CA ASN A 189 12.15 12.58 28.26
C ASN A 189 13.16 12.64 27.09
N ASP A 190 14.43 12.84 27.44
CA ASP A 190 15.51 12.96 26.46
C ASP A 190 15.71 11.68 25.64
N GLN A 191 15.40 10.52 26.22
CA GLN A 191 15.47 9.23 25.54
C GLN A 191 14.50 9.15 24.35
N ARG A 192 13.20 9.40 24.59
CA ARG A 192 12.18 9.40 23.53
C ARG A 192 12.43 10.48 22.48
N THR A 193 12.89 11.65 22.92
CA THR A 193 13.27 12.74 22.00
C THR A 193 14.41 12.31 21.08
N SER A 194 15.43 11.64 21.62
CA SER A 194 16.55 11.08 20.86
C SER A 194 16.12 9.97 19.91
N GLU A 195 15.20 9.09 20.31
CA GLU A 195 14.63 8.05 19.45
C GLU A 195 13.90 8.64 18.25
N ILE A 196 13.03 9.63 18.46
CA ILE A 196 12.30 10.31 17.38
C ILE A 196 13.26 11.07 16.47
N THR A 197 14.23 11.80 17.02
CA THR A 197 15.20 12.54 16.19
C THR A 197 16.17 11.65 15.41
N LYS A 198 16.30 10.36 15.75
CA LYS A 198 16.99 9.38 14.91
C LYS A 198 16.17 8.97 13.68
N LEU A 199 14.84 9.02 13.76
CA LEU A 199 13.94 8.68 12.65
C LEU A 199 13.87 9.79 11.60
N ILE A 200 14.32 11.01 11.93
CA ILE A 200 14.25 12.19 11.04
C ILE A 200 15.58 12.37 10.30
N SER A 201 15.55 12.15 8.99
CA SER A 201 16.72 12.26 8.11
C SER A 201 17.13 13.70 7.76
N PHE A 202 16.24 14.68 7.93
CA PHE A 202 16.48 16.08 7.52
C PHE A 202 16.91 16.94 8.71
N SER A 203 18.08 17.60 8.61
CA SER A 203 18.69 18.41 9.69
C SER A 203 17.77 19.52 10.19
N ASP A 204 17.09 20.21 9.28
CA ASP A 204 16.24 21.35 9.64
C ASP A 204 14.99 20.90 10.41
N TYR A 205 14.38 19.80 9.98
CA TYR A 205 13.28 19.18 10.71
C TYR A 205 13.75 18.64 12.07
N LYS A 206 14.92 18.01 12.12
CA LYS A 206 15.50 17.48 13.36
C LYS A 206 15.70 18.58 14.40
N ASN A 207 16.20 19.74 13.98
CA ASN A 207 16.39 20.90 14.86
C ASN A 207 15.05 21.50 15.32
N ARG A 208 14.07 21.63 14.42
CA ARG A 208 12.72 22.10 14.79
C ARG A 208 12.01 21.17 15.76
N PHE A 209 12.11 19.86 15.55
CA PHE A 209 11.57 18.84 16.45
C PHE A 209 12.22 18.89 17.83
N LYS A 210 13.54 19.06 17.88
CA LYS A 210 14.28 19.15 19.15
C LYS A 210 13.87 20.40 19.95
N ASP A 211 13.84 21.56 19.30
CA ASP A 211 13.38 22.82 19.92
C ASP A 211 11.96 22.69 20.49
N MET A 212 11.08 22.01 19.76
CA MET A 212 9.70 21.78 20.19
C MET A 212 9.58 20.80 21.34
N CYS A 213 10.33 19.70 21.33
CA CYS A 213 10.43 18.80 22.48
C CYS A 213 10.96 19.52 23.71
N ASP A 214 11.99 20.36 23.54
CA ASP A 214 12.59 21.13 24.64
C ASP A 214 11.58 22.12 25.26
N LYS A 215 10.73 22.75 24.44
CA LYS A 215 9.63 23.62 24.91
C LYS A 215 8.49 22.86 25.61
N LEU A 216 8.30 21.59 25.30
CA LEU A 216 7.23 20.73 25.86
C LEU A 216 7.73 19.75 26.93
N LYS A 217 8.98 19.89 27.38
CA LYS A 217 9.55 19.07 28.47
C LYS A 217 8.92 19.34 29.83
N ASP A 218 8.34 20.53 30.01
CA ASP A 218 7.61 20.87 31.21
C ASP A 218 6.32 20.04 31.29
N LYS A 219 6.13 19.40 32.44
CA LYS A 219 5.02 18.47 32.67
C LYS A 219 3.68 19.19 32.66
N ASP A 220 3.61 20.39 33.23
CA ASP A 220 2.35 21.12 33.40
C ASP A 220 1.92 21.74 32.07
N ILE A 221 2.89 22.20 31.27
CA ILE A 221 2.66 22.66 29.89
C ILE A 221 2.20 21.49 29.01
N TRP A 222 2.84 20.33 29.12
CA TRP A 222 2.45 19.13 28.36
C TRP A 222 1.04 18.67 28.73
N GLU A 223 0.73 18.50 30.01
CA GLU A 223 -0.60 18.10 30.48
C GLU A 223 -1.67 19.10 30.03
N SER A 224 -1.40 20.40 30.13
CA SER A 224 -2.32 21.45 29.69
C SER A 224 -2.53 21.44 28.17
N ALA A 225 -1.47 21.22 27.38
CA ALA A 225 -1.57 21.06 25.93
C ALA A 225 -2.42 19.84 25.53
N ILE A 226 -2.20 18.69 26.19
CA ILE A 226 -3.00 17.48 25.96
C ILE A 226 -4.47 17.71 26.33
N ILE A 227 -4.76 18.31 27.49
CA ILE A 227 -6.14 18.63 27.93
C ILE A 227 -6.81 19.59 26.95
N HIS A 228 -6.12 20.63 26.49
CA HIS A 228 -6.65 21.57 25.52
C HIS A 228 -6.98 20.87 24.18
N MET A 229 -6.15 19.93 23.74
CA MET A 229 -6.36 19.14 22.52
C MET A 229 -7.51 18.13 22.62
N ILE A 230 -7.73 17.58 23.81
CA ILE A 230 -8.90 16.73 24.12
C ILE A 230 -10.18 17.56 24.05
N ASN A 231 -10.19 18.73 24.67
CA ASN A 231 -11.39 19.56 24.76
C ASN A 231 -11.77 20.21 23.42
N ASN A 232 -10.80 20.39 22.52
CA ASN A 232 -11.02 20.93 21.17
C ASN A 232 -10.95 19.83 20.12
N SER A 233 -11.51 18.66 20.45
CA SER A 233 -11.32 17.44 19.68
C SER A 233 -11.66 17.61 18.18
N ASN A 234 -12.75 18.30 17.88
CA ASN A 234 -13.25 18.43 16.51
C ASN A 234 -12.38 19.30 15.57
N LYS A 235 -11.31 19.93 16.06
CA LYS A 235 -10.49 20.90 15.29
C LYS A 235 -9.08 20.42 14.94
N PHE A 236 -8.62 19.33 15.55
CA PHE A 236 -7.25 18.84 15.31
C PHE A 236 -7.23 17.76 14.25
N PHE A 237 -6.74 18.13 13.07
CA PHE A 237 -6.39 17.17 12.04
C PHE A 237 -4.93 17.35 11.62
N PHE A 238 -4.24 16.23 11.44
CA PHE A 238 -2.87 16.15 10.97
C PHE A 238 -2.72 16.24 9.46
N LEU A 239 -3.84 16.11 8.73
CA LEU A 239 -3.85 16.00 7.28
C LEU A 239 -4.64 17.13 6.60
N ASN A 240 -5.33 18.00 7.36
CA ASN A 240 -5.92 19.22 6.81
C ASN A 240 -4.92 20.37 6.99
N THR A 241 -3.98 20.46 6.05
CA THR A 241 -2.95 21.50 5.98
C THR A 241 -3.51 22.92 5.87
N ASP A 242 -4.81 23.06 5.56
CA ASP A 242 -5.38 24.32 5.09
C ASP A 242 -6.30 25.02 6.10
N LYS A 243 -6.60 24.40 7.25
CA LYS A 243 -7.33 25.08 8.32
C LYS A 243 -6.37 25.45 9.43
N GLU A 244 -5.86 26.69 9.38
CA GLU A 244 -5.06 27.32 10.42
C GLU A 244 -5.64 26.97 11.81
N ASN A 245 -4.92 26.14 12.58
CA ASN A 245 -5.32 25.75 13.93
C ASN A 245 -5.05 26.93 14.89
N LYS A 246 -5.82 28.02 14.72
CA LYS A 246 -5.69 29.29 15.47
C LYS A 246 -5.84 29.07 16.97
N ASP A 247 -6.70 28.15 17.37
CA ASP A 247 -7.02 27.89 18.78
C ASP A 247 -5.84 27.30 19.54
N LEU A 248 -5.16 26.28 18.99
CA LEU A 248 -3.93 25.75 19.60
C LEU A 248 -2.80 26.78 19.60
N GLY A 249 -2.69 27.53 18.50
CA GLY A 249 -1.69 28.60 18.39
C GLY A 249 -1.88 29.71 19.41
N ASN A 250 -3.11 30.01 19.80
CA ASN A 250 -3.43 30.99 20.84
C ASN A 250 -3.19 30.41 22.23
N PHE A 251 -3.65 29.17 22.49
CA PHE A 251 -3.39 28.49 23.75
C PHE A 251 -1.88 28.36 24.06
N LEU A 252 -1.08 27.94 23.09
CA LEU A 252 0.37 27.83 23.28
C LEU A 252 1.01 29.19 23.52
N LYS A 253 0.51 30.27 22.90
CA LYS A 253 0.98 31.63 23.19
C LYS A 253 0.63 32.06 24.62
N ASP A 254 -0.54 31.68 25.12
CA ASP A 254 -0.97 31.98 26.50
C ASP A 254 -0.09 31.23 27.52
N GLU A 255 0.40 30.04 27.17
CA GLU A 255 1.42 29.27 27.91
C GLU A 255 2.87 29.75 27.64
N GLY A 256 3.06 30.87 26.95
CA GLY A 256 4.38 31.47 26.67
C GLY A 256 5.18 30.81 25.53
N ILE A 257 4.57 29.90 24.78
CA ILE A 257 5.17 29.19 23.64
C ILE A 257 4.72 29.82 22.32
N SER A 258 5.63 30.58 21.70
CA SER A 258 5.42 31.08 20.34
C SER A 258 5.86 30.04 19.31
N LEU A 259 4.90 29.51 18.53
CA LEU A 259 5.16 28.67 17.36
C LEU A 259 4.77 29.42 16.07
N SER A 260 5.66 29.38 15.07
CA SER A 260 5.31 29.75 13.69
C SER A 260 4.25 28.80 13.12
N ASP A 261 3.53 29.21 12.07
CA ASP A 261 2.49 28.36 11.46
C ASP A 261 3.04 27.03 10.93
N LYS A 262 4.29 27.02 10.44
CA LYS A 262 5.00 25.78 10.08
C LYS A 262 5.27 24.87 11.30
N GLN A 263 5.62 25.45 12.45
CA GLN A 263 5.85 24.70 13.68
C GLN A 263 4.56 24.14 14.30
N LYS A 264 3.39 24.74 14.04
CA LYS A 264 2.10 24.19 14.49
C LYS A 264 1.76 22.87 13.80
N ASN A 265 2.08 22.76 12.50
CA ASN A 265 1.93 21.51 11.76
C ASN A 265 2.96 20.45 12.20
N ASP A 266 4.20 20.88 12.48
CA ASP A 266 5.24 20.01 13.03
C ASP A 266 4.85 19.47 14.43
N LEU A 267 4.15 20.27 15.25
CA LEU A 267 3.66 19.88 16.58
C LEU A 267 2.64 18.75 16.52
N GLY A 268 1.74 18.81 15.54
CA GLY A 268 0.97 17.66 15.15
C GLY A 268 1.92 16.48 15.00
N MET A 269 2.72 16.44 13.93
CA MET A 269 3.57 15.28 13.61
C MET A 269 4.35 14.72 14.81
N LEU A 270 4.89 15.57 15.68
CA LEU A 270 5.53 15.18 16.93
C LEU A 270 4.60 14.43 17.89
N LEU A 271 3.36 14.88 18.09
CA LEU A 271 2.38 14.21 18.95
C LEU A 271 2.01 12.83 18.43
N LEU A 272 1.86 12.63 17.11
CA LEU A 272 1.67 11.28 16.56
C LEU A 272 2.89 10.41 16.90
N LEU A 273 4.08 10.89 16.58
CA LEU A 273 5.34 10.17 16.81
C LEU A 273 5.62 9.89 18.29
N LEU A 274 5.15 10.73 19.21
CA LEU A 274 5.24 10.53 20.66
C LEU A 274 4.16 9.58 21.17
N ALA A 275 2.92 9.70 20.69
CA ALA A 275 1.76 8.95 21.17
C ALA A 275 1.78 7.48 20.75
N PHE A 276 2.38 7.14 19.61
CA PHE A 276 2.36 5.77 19.11
C PHE A 276 3.76 5.20 18.99
N GLU A 277 4.06 4.22 19.83
CA GLU A 277 5.28 3.41 19.73
C GLU A 277 5.31 2.54 18.45
N ASN A 278 4.16 2.30 17.82
CA ASN A 278 4.01 1.45 16.63
C ASN A 278 3.93 2.21 15.28
N ILE A 279 4.11 3.53 15.24
CA ILE A 279 3.88 4.32 14.01
C ILE A 279 4.85 3.99 12.85
N ALA A 280 5.97 3.35 13.15
CA ALA A 280 7.01 3.04 12.18
C ALA A 280 7.55 1.62 12.35
N ASP A 281 6.75 0.68 12.87
CA ASP A 281 7.21 -0.70 12.86
C ASP A 281 7.34 -1.17 11.40
N GLU A 282 8.51 -1.71 11.05
CA GLU A 282 8.81 -2.17 9.69
C GLU A 282 7.73 -3.16 9.20
N LYS A 283 7.11 -3.88 10.12
CA LYS A 283 6.04 -4.86 9.87
C LYS A 283 4.73 -4.21 9.40
N SER A 284 4.23 -3.13 10.00
CA SER A 284 2.99 -2.49 9.52
C SER A 284 3.21 -1.80 8.18
N ILE A 285 4.39 -1.22 7.94
CA ILE A 285 4.75 -0.67 6.63
C ILE A 285 4.77 -1.78 5.57
N CYS A 286 5.41 -2.92 5.87
CA CYS A 286 5.37 -4.08 4.98
C CYS A 286 3.94 -4.54 4.73
N LYS A 287 3.09 -4.58 5.75
CA LYS A 287 1.70 -4.98 5.60
C LYS A 287 0.90 -4.00 4.74
N MET A 288 1.21 -2.71 4.81
CA MET A 288 0.62 -1.69 3.95
C MET A 288 0.99 -1.92 2.49
N ILE A 289 2.28 -2.15 2.22
CA ILE A 289 2.76 -2.44 0.87
C ILE A 289 2.10 -3.73 0.35
N GLU A 290 2.00 -4.77 1.17
CA GLU A 290 1.29 -6.00 0.83
C GLU A 290 -0.16 -5.71 0.45
N LEU A 291 -0.89 -4.97 1.29
CA LEU A 291 -2.31 -4.71 1.08
C LEU A 291 -2.60 -3.80 -0.10
N VAL A 292 -1.73 -2.81 -0.35
CA VAL A 292 -1.95 -1.80 -1.40
C VAL A 292 -1.43 -2.28 -2.74
N LYS A 293 -0.22 -2.86 -2.81
CA LYS A 293 0.50 -3.08 -4.07
C LYS A 293 0.71 -4.53 -4.45
N LEU A 294 0.63 -5.48 -3.52
CA LEU A 294 1.07 -6.85 -3.76
C LEU A 294 -0.03 -7.90 -3.52
N ILE A 295 0.23 -9.10 -4.00
CA ILE A 295 -0.53 -10.33 -3.75
C ILE A 295 0.49 -11.35 -3.27
N LYS A 296 0.33 -11.86 -2.06
CA LYS A 296 1.26 -12.83 -1.47
C LYS A 296 0.97 -14.24 -1.97
N TYR A 297 1.98 -14.97 -2.41
CA TYR A 297 1.84 -16.39 -2.73
C TYR A 297 1.92 -17.27 -1.48
N SER A 298 1.16 -18.36 -1.50
CA SER A 298 1.18 -19.44 -0.50
C SER A 298 1.99 -20.65 -0.99
N ASP A 299 2.26 -20.70 -2.29
CA ASP A 299 2.67 -21.91 -2.97
C ASP A 299 4.20 -21.93 -3.12
N ASP A 300 4.78 -23.13 -3.02
CA ASP A 300 6.22 -23.32 -3.16
C ASP A 300 6.63 -23.19 -4.63
N PHE A 301 7.43 -22.17 -4.93
CA PHE A 301 7.94 -21.92 -6.27
C PHE A 301 8.88 -23.03 -6.76
N ASP A 302 9.58 -23.71 -5.86
CA ASP A 302 10.49 -24.80 -6.23
C ASP A 302 9.70 -25.97 -6.82
N SER A 303 8.56 -26.31 -6.21
CA SER A 303 7.65 -27.34 -6.72
C SER A 303 7.11 -27.02 -8.13
N ILE A 304 6.90 -25.73 -8.41
CA ILE A 304 6.43 -25.25 -9.72
C ILE A 304 7.51 -25.45 -10.77
N ILE A 305 8.75 -25.08 -10.46
CA ILE A 305 9.89 -25.26 -11.37
C ILE A 305 10.18 -26.74 -11.60
N GLU A 306 10.17 -27.56 -10.54
CA GLU A 306 10.36 -29.01 -10.66
C GLU A 306 9.27 -29.66 -11.51
N SER A 307 8.02 -29.28 -11.28
CA SER A 307 6.90 -29.71 -12.10
C SER A 307 7.06 -29.25 -13.55
N THR A 308 7.51 -28.03 -13.82
CA THR A 308 7.82 -27.59 -15.19
C THR A 308 8.92 -28.46 -15.81
N ALA A 309 10.02 -28.69 -15.10
CA ALA A 309 11.16 -29.48 -15.57
C ALA A 309 10.78 -30.93 -15.91
N GLN A 310 9.96 -31.58 -15.08
CA GLN A 310 9.52 -32.96 -15.30
C GLN A 310 8.58 -33.15 -16.50
N ASN A 311 7.99 -32.06 -17.00
CA ASN A 311 6.95 -32.11 -18.02
C ASN A 311 7.37 -31.47 -19.36
N ILE A 312 8.61 -30.96 -19.50
CA ILE A 312 9.10 -30.24 -20.70
C ILE A 312 8.82 -31.01 -22.00
N ASP A 313 9.07 -32.32 -21.99
CA ASP A 313 8.98 -33.17 -23.19
C ASP A 313 7.57 -33.74 -23.42
N LYS A 314 6.59 -33.41 -22.57
CA LYS A 314 5.24 -33.95 -22.72
C LYS A 314 4.43 -33.19 -23.76
N LEU A 315 3.60 -33.93 -24.49
CA LEU A 315 2.69 -33.38 -25.52
C LEU A 315 1.66 -32.39 -24.95
N ASP A 316 1.34 -32.48 -23.65
CA ASP A 316 0.38 -31.63 -22.94
C ASP A 316 1.04 -30.52 -22.10
N PHE A 317 2.32 -30.23 -22.35
CA PHE A 317 3.12 -29.28 -21.57
C PHE A 317 2.42 -27.92 -21.38
N ASP A 318 1.79 -27.37 -22.43
CA ASP A 318 1.10 -26.07 -22.38
C ASP A 318 0.00 -26.05 -21.32
N THR A 319 -0.77 -27.13 -21.22
CA THR A 319 -1.85 -27.26 -20.24
C THR A 319 -1.28 -27.39 -18.83
N LEU A 320 -0.13 -28.07 -18.69
CA LEU A 320 0.55 -28.29 -17.41
C LEU A 320 1.26 -27.04 -16.88
N ILE A 321 1.61 -26.08 -17.73
CA ILE A 321 2.26 -24.81 -17.31
C ILE A 321 1.29 -23.63 -17.25
N LEU A 322 0.07 -23.80 -17.73
CA LEU A 322 -0.96 -22.77 -17.68
C LEU A 322 -1.17 -22.28 -16.24
N ASN A 323 -1.23 -20.95 -16.08
CA ASN A 323 -1.40 -20.26 -14.79
C ASN A 323 -0.30 -20.50 -13.73
N LYS A 324 0.78 -21.24 -14.05
CA LYS A 324 1.90 -21.41 -13.12
C LYS A 324 2.75 -20.14 -12.98
N TYR A 325 2.84 -19.34 -14.04
CA TYR A 325 3.59 -18.08 -14.09
C TYR A 325 2.63 -16.92 -14.37
N CYS A 326 2.88 -15.77 -13.75
CA CYS A 326 1.99 -14.63 -13.83
C CYS A 326 2.75 -13.33 -14.18
N CYS A 327 2.07 -12.45 -14.91
CA CYS A 327 2.51 -11.08 -15.13
C CYS A 327 2.60 -10.37 -13.76
N GLY A 328 3.71 -9.69 -13.49
CA GLY A 328 3.97 -9.04 -12.21
C GLY A 328 4.54 -9.96 -11.12
N ASP A 329 4.87 -11.22 -11.42
CA ASP A 329 5.60 -12.07 -10.48
C ASP A 329 6.93 -11.44 -10.09
N ILE A 330 7.18 -11.33 -8.77
CA ILE A 330 8.44 -10.84 -8.21
C ILE A 330 9.24 -12.04 -7.69
N LEU A 331 10.42 -12.25 -8.25
CA LEU A 331 11.36 -13.26 -7.80
C LEU A 331 12.50 -12.58 -7.04
N ILE A 332 12.79 -13.09 -5.85
CA ILE A 332 13.86 -12.60 -4.96
C ILE A 332 14.94 -13.67 -4.93
N ASN A 333 16.19 -13.33 -5.19
CA ASN A 333 17.26 -14.32 -5.15
C ASN A 333 17.48 -14.82 -3.70
N LYS A 334 17.60 -16.14 -3.53
CA LYS A 334 17.75 -16.80 -2.22
C LYS A 334 19.11 -16.52 -1.58
N GLU A 335 20.16 -16.39 -2.40
CA GLU A 335 21.55 -16.19 -1.98
C GLU A 335 21.94 -14.70 -1.98
N ALA A 336 21.61 -13.99 -3.06
CA ALA A 336 21.92 -12.58 -3.26
C ALA A 336 20.67 -11.71 -3.05
N ARG A 337 20.33 -11.41 -1.79
CA ARG A 337 19.07 -10.73 -1.40
C ARG A 337 18.87 -9.33 -2.00
N ASP A 338 19.85 -8.81 -2.70
CA ASP A 338 19.88 -7.54 -3.42
C ASP A 338 19.48 -7.67 -4.91
N LYS A 339 19.28 -8.89 -5.41
CA LYS A 339 18.88 -9.16 -6.81
C LYS A 339 17.44 -9.60 -6.92
N PHE A 340 16.71 -8.92 -7.80
CA PHE A 340 15.29 -9.11 -8.02
C PHE A 340 14.97 -9.31 -9.50
N LEU A 341 13.91 -10.05 -9.78
CA LEU A 341 13.34 -10.18 -11.12
C LEU A 341 11.85 -9.85 -11.08
N LEU A 342 11.38 -9.04 -12.03
CA LEU A 342 9.97 -8.72 -12.21
C LEU A 342 9.46 -9.22 -13.56
N CYS A 343 8.52 -10.15 -13.56
CA CYS A 343 7.92 -10.69 -14.78
C CYS A 343 7.08 -9.62 -15.49
N ILE A 344 7.41 -9.30 -16.74
CA ILE A 344 6.73 -8.30 -17.55
C ILE A 344 6.02 -8.90 -18.77
N ASN A 345 5.93 -10.23 -18.88
CA ASN A 345 5.16 -10.86 -19.95
C ASN A 345 3.70 -10.39 -19.90
N PRO A 346 3.12 -9.99 -21.05
CA PRO A 346 1.68 -9.81 -21.18
C PRO A 346 0.93 -11.06 -20.72
N ALA A 347 -0.24 -10.88 -20.09
CA ALA A 347 -1.05 -12.02 -19.64
C ALA A 347 -1.39 -12.98 -20.80
N CYS A 348 -1.67 -12.46 -21.99
CA CYS A 348 -1.96 -13.28 -23.18
C CYS A 348 -0.83 -14.23 -23.57
N ASP A 349 0.43 -13.83 -23.36
CA ASP A 349 1.61 -14.63 -23.70
C ASP A 349 1.87 -15.73 -22.67
N LEU A 350 1.44 -15.50 -21.43
CA LEU A 350 1.47 -16.50 -20.35
C LEU A 350 0.32 -17.50 -20.46
N PHE A 351 -0.82 -17.09 -21.05
CA PHE A 351 -1.93 -18.00 -21.39
C PHE A 351 -1.66 -18.84 -22.65
N ARG A 352 -0.72 -18.42 -23.50
CA ARG A 352 -0.36 -19.09 -24.75
C ARG A 352 1.17 -19.15 -24.88
N PRO A 353 1.84 -19.91 -24.00
CA PRO A 353 3.29 -19.95 -23.92
C PRO A 353 3.93 -20.41 -25.23
N GLU A 354 3.25 -21.20 -26.07
CA GLU A 354 3.79 -21.60 -27.37
C GLU A 354 3.99 -20.40 -28.32
N LYS A 355 3.15 -19.36 -28.21
CA LYS A 355 3.25 -18.15 -29.07
C LYS A 355 4.41 -17.24 -28.69
N SER A 356 4.85 -17.30 -27.45
CA SER A 356 6.02 -16.58 -26.94
C SER A 356 7.29 -17.44 -26.97
N GLY A 357 7.24 -18.63 -27.58
CA GLY A 357 8.37 -19.56 -27.62
C GLY A 357 8.78 -20.07 -26.24
N TYR A 358 7.83 -20.11 -25.28
CA TYR A 358 8.04 -20.48 -23.88
C TYR A 358 8.99 -19.55 -23.11
N CYS A 359 9.18 -18.33 -23.61
CA CYS A 359 10.09 -17.36 -23.02
C CYS A 359 9.39 -16.49 -21.97
N LEU A 360 9.92 -16.50 -20.75
CA LEU A 360 9.57 -15.57 -19.68
C LEU A 360 10.57 -14.42 -19.67
N LYS A 361 10.06 -13.19 -19.72
CA LYS A 361 10.80 -11.95 -19.74
C LYS A 361 10.69 -11.24 -18.40
N TYR A 362 11.84 -10.94 -17.81
CA TYR A 362 11.97 -10.28 -16.53
C TYR A 362 12.76 -8.99 -16.63
N LEU A 363 12.37 -7.98 -15.86
CA LEU A 363 13.22 -6.83 -15.55
C LEU A 363 14.09 -7.15 -14.35
N GLN A 364 15.39 -6.89 -14.46
CA GLN A 364 16.29 -6.98 -13.31
C GLN A 364 16.12 -5.76 -12.41
N GLY A 365 16.00 -6.04 -11.12
CA GLY A 365 15.94 -5.04 -10.06
C GLY A 365 17.12 -5.15 -9.11
N GLU A 366 17.55 -4.01 -8.59
CA GLU A 366 18.59 -3.92 -7.55
C GLU A 366 18.06 -3.20 -6.31
N ASN A 367 18.54 -3.61 -5.14
CA ASN A 367 18.26 -2.92 -3.88
C ASN A 367 18.90 -1.52 -3.90
N ALA A 368 18.16 -0.52 -3.44
CA ALA A 368 18.60 0.86 -3.42
C ALA A 368 18.42 1.54 -2.06
N GLU A 369 19.23 2.55 -1.80
CA GLU A 369 19.10 3.36 -0.58
C GLU A 369 17.83 4.22 -0.58
N PRO A 370 17.23 4.48 0.61
CA PRO A 370 16.05 5.36 0.76
C PRO A 370 16.11 6.71 0.08
N LYS A 371 17.30 7.29 -0.03
CA LYS A 371 17.51 8.59 -0.68
C LYS A 371 17.10 8.59 -2.16
N ARG A 372 17.10 7.43 -2.83
CA ARG A 372 16.69 7.29 -4.23
C ARG A 372 15.20 7.58 -4.46
N LEU A 373 14.35 7.49 -3.43
CA LEU A 373 12.93 7.87 -3.53
C LEU A 373 12.73 9.36 -3.83
N ASN A 374 13.64 10.21 -3.35
CA ASN A 374 13.55 11.67 -3.50
C ASN A 374 14.37 12.21 -4.68
N ASN A 375 15.19 11.38 -5.30
CA ASN A 375 16.00 11.78 -6.45
C ASN A 375 15.21 11.58 -7.74
N LYS A 376 15.44 12.44 -8.74
CA LYS A 376 14.94 12.17 -10.10
C LYS A 376 15.54 10.85 -10.59
N LEU A 377 14.70 9.84 -10.76
CA LEU A 377 15.05 8.58 -11.41
C LEU A 377 15.42 8.85 -12.86
N LYS A 378 16.27 7.98 -13.45
CA LYS A 378 16.51 8.03 -14.89
C LYS A 378 15.25 7.60 -15.63
N ILE A 379 15.13 8.00 -16.90
CA ILE A 379 14.01 7.62 -17.77
C ILE A 379 13.92 6.09 -17.94
N SER A 380 15.04 5.39 -17.81
CA SER A 380 15.13 3.92 -17.91
C SER A 380 14.92 3.19 -16.57
N GLU A 381 14.53 3.88 -15.51
CA GLU A 381 14.45 3.33 -14.15
C GLU A 381 13.05 3.51 -13.57
N HIS A 382 12.50 2.46 -12.95
CA HIS A 382 11.30 2.54 -12.13
C HIS A 382 11.61 2.14 -10.69
N CYS A 383 11.06 2.86 -9.72
CA CYS A 383 11.27 2.57 -8.31
C CYS A 383 10.01 1.95 -7.68
N SER A 384 10.17 0.80 -7.05
CA SER A 384 9.12 0.16 -6.24
C SER A 384 9.61 -0.05 -4.82
N ILE A 385 8.67 -0.18 -3.88
CA ILE A 385 8.96 -0.62 -2.51
C ILE A 385 8.29 -1.97 -2.34
N ILE A 386 9.04 -2.98 -1.93
CA ILE A 386 8.56 -4.35 -1.69
C ILE A 386 9.07 -4.84 -0.32
N PRO A 387 8.32 -5.69 0.38
CA PRO A 387 8.77 -6.31 1.61
C PRO A 387 9.76 -7.44 1.29
N VAL A 388 10.93 -7.41 1.92
CA VAL A 388 11.93 -8.48 1.89
C VAL A 388 12.28 -8.82 3.33
N ASP A 389 12.02 -10.07 3.73
CA ASP A 389 12.28 -10.56 5.10
C ASP A 389 11.66 -9.66 6.19
N GLU A 390 10.40 -9.27 6.00
CA GLU A 390 9.62 -8.36 6.87
C GLU A 390 10.13 -6.91 6.94
N LYS A 391 11.00 -6.50 6.01
CA LYS A 391 11.51 -5.12 5.91
C LYS A 391 11.13 -4.43 4.60
N PRO A 392 10.74 -3.14 4.64
CA PRO A 392 10.48 -2.38 3.42
C PRO A 392 11.79 -2.16 2.68
N THR A 393 11.89 -2.73 1.48
CA THR A 393 13.07 -2.68 0.63
C THR A 393 12.75 -1.94 -0.66
N ILE A 394 13.63 -1.04 -1.06
CA ILE A 394 13.45 -0.23 -2.27
C ILE A 394 14.17 -0.94 -3.41
N VAL A 395 13.44 -1.19 -4.48
CA VAL A 395 13.97 -1.87 -5.67
C VAL A 395 13.85 -0.94 -6.86
N ILE A 396 14.97 -0.74 -7.55
CA ILE A 396 15.03 -0.01 -8.81
C ILE A 396 15.04 -1.05 -9.93
N TRP A 397 13.98 -1.06 -10.73
CA TRP A 397 13.88 -1.85 -11.95
C TRP A 397 14.51 -1.08 -13.10
N ASN A 398 15.42 -1.72 -13.81
CA ASN A 398 16.09 -1.10 -14.96
C ASN A 398 15.51 -1.63 -16.27
N PHE A 399 14.89 -0.75 -17.05
CA PHE A 399 14.27 -1.10 -18.33
C PHE A 399 15.31 -1.55 -19.37
N ASN A 400 16.56 -1.13 -19.24
CA ASN A 400 17.66 -1.56 -20.11
C ASN A 400 18.19 -2.97 -19.79
N ASN A 401 17.78 -3.55 -18.66
CA ASN A 401 18.34 -4.79 -18.17
C ASN A 401 17.25 -5.86 -18.06
N GLU A 402 16.99 -6.49 -19.21
CA GLU A 402 16.04 -7.58 -19.32
C GLU A 402 16.74 -8.94 -19.31
N GLN A 403 16.12 -9.90 -18.63
CA GLN A 403 16.54 -11.29 -18.62
C GLN A 403 15.42 -12.17 -19.17
N ILE A 404 15.76 -13.04 -20.11
CA ILE A 404 14.81 -13.94 -20.77
C ILE A 404 15.15 -15.36 -20.38
N PHE A 405 14.19 -16.09 -19.84
CA PHE A 405 14.30 -17.50 -19.49
C PHE A 405 13.37 -18.32 -20.38
N ASN A 406 13.92 -19.30 -21.10
CA ASN A 406 13.11 -20.26 -21.83
C ASN A 406 12.74 -21.43 -20.91
N LEU A 407 11.44 -21.71 -20.75
CA LEU A 407 10.94 -22.80 -19.90
C LEU A 407 11.26 -24.20 -20.43
N LYS A 408 11.62 -24.33 -21.71
CA LYS A 408 12.09 -25.60 -22.31
C LYS A 408 13.57 -25.83 -22.13
N ASP A 409 14.30 -24.88 -21.55
CA ASP A 409 15.73 -24.99 -21.28
C ASP A 409 15.97 -25.30 -19.80
N THR A 410 16.56 -26.46 -19.54
CA THR A 410 16.84 -26.95 -18.19
C THR A 410 17.80 -26.05 -17.43
N ASP A 411 18.75 -25.39 -18.11
CA ASP A 411 19.70 -24.48 -17.46
C ASP A 411 19.00 -23.21 -16.97
N ASN A 412 18.06 -22.68 -17.77
CA ASN A 412 17.21 -21.56 -17.36
C ASN A 412 16.32 -21.92 -16.16
N LEU A 413 15.75 -23.13 -16.13
CA LEU A 413 14.98 -23.58 -14.97
C LEU A 413 15.86 -23.72 -13.73
N ASN A 414 17.09 -24.24 -13.86
CA ASN A 414 18.05 -24.33 -12.76
C ASN A 414 18.45 -22.94 -12.24
N GLU A 415 18.55 -21.94 -13.12
CA GLU A 415 18.77 -20.56 -12.69
C GLU A 415 17.57 -20.00 -11.93
N LEU A 416 16.34 -20.24 -12.39
CA LEU A 416 15.11 -19.83 -11.70
C LEU A 416 14.97 -20.44 -10.30
N LYS A 417 15.50 -21.66 -10.06
CA LYS A 417 15.51 -22.31 -8.73
C LYS A 417 16.28 -21.51 -7.67
N LYS A 418 17.18 -20.62 -8.09
CA LYS A 418 17.91 -19.73 -7.18
C LYS A 418 17.04 -18.63 -6.60
N TYR A 419 15.81 -18.47 -7.07
CA TYR A 419 14.90 -17.43 -6.64
C TYR A 419 13.71 -17.98 -5.86
N LYS A 420 13.17 -17.18 -4.94
CA LYS A 420 11.90 -17.42 -4.25
C LYS A 420 10.83 -16.48 -4.84
N ARG A 421 9.63 -17.01 -5.10
CA ARG A 421 8.47 -16.21 -5.52
C ARG A 421 7.53 -15.98 -4.35
N LEU A 422 7.68 -14.85 -3.67
CA LEU A 422 6.84 -14.51 -2.50
C LEU A 422 5.64 -13.64 -2.89
N TYR A 423 5.79 -12.82 -3.92
CA TYR A 423 4.84 -11.75 -4.24
C TYR A 423 4.56 -11.67 -5.73
N LYS A 424 3.36 -11.20 -6.04
CA LYS A 424 2.96 -10.69 -7.36
C LYS A 424 2.48 -9.25 -7.20
N MET A 425 2.88 -8.37 -8.09
CA MET A 425 2.32 -7.02 -8.16
C MET A 425 0.85 -7.07 -8.55
N LYS A 426 0.03 -6.21 -7.95
CA LYS A 426 -1.35 -6.01 -8.40
C LYS A 426 -1.38 -5.50 -9.83
N GLU A 427 -2.45 -5.86 -10.55
CA GLU A 427 -2.60 -5.64 -11.97
C GLU A 427 -2.44 -4.16 -12.38
N ASP A 428 -3.04 -3.24 -11.62
CA ASP A 428 -2.97 -1.80 -11.92
C ASP A 428 -1.54 -1.26 -11.80
N TYR A 429 -0.78 -1.75 -10.81
CA TYR A 429 0.59 -1.30 -10.56
C TYR A 429 1.56 -1.87 -11.59
N ILE A 430 1.45 -3.15 -11.95
CA ILE A 430 2.31 -3.73 -12.99
C ILE A 430 2.02 -3.12 -14.36
N LYS A 431 0.76 -2.77 -14.67
CA LYS A 431 0.41 -2.04 -15.91
C LYS A 431 1.12 -0.71 -16.02
N GLN A 432 1.28 0.03 -14.91
CA GLN A 432 2.05 1.27 -14.90
C GLN A 432 3.51 1.02 -15.29
N ILE A 433 4.16 0.04 -14.67
CA ILE A 433 5.56 -0.30 -14.97
C ILE A 433 5.73 -0.75 -16.42
N ILE A 434 4.82 -1.60 -16.92
CA ILE A 434 4.84 -2.07 -18.32
C ILE A 434 4.61 -0.89 -19.29
N SER A 435 3.75 0.06 -18.95
CA SER A 435 3.51 1.26 -19.77
C SER A 435 4.77 2.15 -19.84
N GLU A 436 5.44 2.36 -18.71
CA GLU A 436 6.71 3.09 -18.66
C GLU A 436 7.81 2.37 -19.43
N TYR A 437 7.93 1.05 -19.26
CA TYR A 437 8.85 0.20 -20.01
C TYR A 437 8.59 0.29 -21.53
N THR A 438 7.33 0.15 -21.95
CA THR A 438 6.94 0.22 -23.36
C THR A 438 7.23 1.60 -23.94
N SER A 439 6.90 2.66 -23.20
CA SER A 439 7.19 4.04 -23.59
C SER A 439 8.68 4.30 -23.74
N PHE A 440 9.50 3.73 -22.85
CA PHE A 440 10.95 3.81 -22.92
C PHE A 440 11.49 3.15 -24.19
N TYR A 441 11.08 1.92 -24.50
CA TYR A 441 11.51 1.24 -25.73
C TYR A 441 10.96 1.86 -27.01
N MET A 442 9.76 2.43 -27.00
CA MET A 442 9.26 3.19 -28.14
C MET A 442 10.13 4.42 -28.43
N ARG A 443 10.56 5.15 -27.39
CA ARG A 443 11.49 6.27 -27.55
C ARG A 443 12.85 5.80 -28.03
N MET A 444 13.39 4.74 -27.44
CA MET A 444 14.66 4.17 -27.89
C MET A 444 14.60 3.67 -29.33
N GLY A 445 13.53 3.01 -29.76
CA GLY A 445 13.37 2.54 -31.14
C GLY A 445 13.27 3.69 -32.14
N VAL A 446 12.62 4.79 -31.74
CA VAL A 446 12.58 6.04 -32.51
C VAL A 446 13.97 6.69 -32.56
N ASP A 447 14.69 6.76 -31.42
CA ASP A 447 16.05 7.28 -31.36
C ASP A 447 17.04 6.41 -32.17
N GLU A 448 16.90 5.07 -32.16
CA GLU A 448 17.67 4.15 -33.01
C GLU A 448 17.39 4.36 -34.51
N LEU A 449 16.13 4.67 -34.88
CA LEU A 449 15.76 5.05 -36.24
C LEU A 449 16.42 6.38 -36.66
N PHE A 450 16.62 7.31 -35.73
CA PHE A 450 17.29 8.61 -35.99
C PHE A 450 18.82 8.59 -35.77
N ILE A 451 19.36 7.59 -35.07
CA ILE A 451 20.81 7.36 -34.83
C ILE A 451 21.43 6.44 -35.91
N LYS A 452 20.66 6.03 -36.92
CA LYS A 452 21.19 5.28 -38.08
C LYS A 452 22.24 6.03 -38.93
N ASP A 453 22.61 7.26 -38.57
CA ASP A 453 23.64 8.02 -39.29
C ASP A 453 24.97 8.25 -38.54
N ARG A 454 25.18 7.71 -37.32
CA ARG A 454 26.51 7.77 -36.70
C ARG A 454 26.85 6.50 -35.93
N ASN A 455 27.69 5.68 -36.58
CA ASN A 455 28.51 4.60 -36.03
C ASN A 455 28.58 4.56 -34.49
N ASN A 456 27.75 3.74 -33.85
CA ASN A 456 28.17 2.81 -32.81
C ASN A 456 27.04 1.87 -32.39
N SER A 457 27.42 0.61 -32.24
CA SER A 457 26.60 -0.57 -32.03
C SER A 457 25.93 -0.64 -30.65
N ILE A 458 24.61 -0.51 -30.60
CA ILE A 458 23.75 -1.11 -29.57
C ILE A 458 22.54 -1.67 -30.33
N GLY A 459 22.44 -2.99 -30.42
CA GLY A 459 21.47 -3.63 -31.31
C GLY A 459 21.58 -5.15 -31.25
N LYS A 460 21.07 -5.75 -30.17
CA LYS A 460 20.83 -7.21 -30.10
C LYS A 460 19.41 -7.58 -29.63
N GLY A 461 18.59 -6.63 -29.18
CA GLY A 461 17.26 -6.93 -28.62
C GLY A 461 16.16 -7.15 -29.66
N PHE A 462 16.11 -6.34 -30.73
CA PHE A 462 14.98 -6.38 -31.67
C PHE A 462 15.24 -7.19 -32.95
N LEU A 463 16.49 -7.21 -33.46
CA LEU A 463 16.85 -7.92 -34.70
C LEU A 463 17.20 -9.41 -34.48
N SER A 464 17.39 -9.86 -33.25
CA SER A 464 17.66 -11.27 -32.95
C SER A 464 16.41 -12.16 -33.03
N ILE A 465 15.22 -11.55 -33.02
CA ILE A 465 13.92 -12.24 -33.14
C ILE A 465 13.57 -12.50 -34.63
N LEU A 466 14.27 -11.86 -35.58
CA LEU A 466 14.03 -11.99 -37.03
C LEU A 466 15.03 -12.90 -37.74
N LYS A 467 15.73 -13.80 -37.04
CA LYS A 467 16.58 -14.83 -37.63
C LYS A 467 16.16 -16.24 -37.26
#